data_AF-A0A7G8WMY5-F1
#
_entry.id   AF-A0A7G8WMY5-F1
#
_cell.length_a   1.000
_cell.length_b   1.000
_cell.length_c   1.000
_cell.angle_alpha   90.00
_cell.angle_beta   90.00
_cell.angle_gamma   90.00
#
_symmetry.space_group_name_H-M   'P 1'
#
loop_
_entity.id
_entity.type
_entity.pdbx_description
1 polymer ?
#
loop_
_entity_poly.entity_id
_entity_poly.type
_entity_poly.pdbx_seq_one_letter_code
_entity_poly.pdbx_strand_id
1 'polypeptide(L)'
;MTLTGSSATGPAEMRSGVPMTSDESVTHIEPVKRAGPAVSALPVRLGPAAAGRCRRRVHLDADVHAPSASRAPVDDGLRLRLAEGDSHRTAVLTSFRASAGGSARPWDATGGDRPAVLIEQSLRSVSRFGTPDLLLWAGDGYQAVIIRSHRTTDPGSGALTAPVTNPSEVAVDARRKARAHAADALALAHHHRLLQDLGLAASVARGGVIGLGGPGEGDSSVVLWHRLDLPGSSVLTDYDRRFADRLAVATAAATGAPALARPSRIGECRRCSWWPVCLAELQAAKDISLIFAGGDVDLLHDAGVWTVDDLAGLDADLAGSLPLTGVAPGTARVRARAFLAGWPLVRKNEQIEVRRADLELDVDMESFLEDGAYLWGTYLTGPAVAELGLTSGYRAFVSWNPLPDQDEGRAFAEFWRYLTALRELAAARGLSFAAFCYSRSAEERWLRSTPVRYPDVVGMPTVAEISEFCSSPQWVDIYQEIRDQFVVPGSMKLKALAPVAGFGWRDPEPGGENSMAWYRDAVGRVSGGGSVGAGPIEPVDRVMADRILRYNEDDVLATLALRRWMTERAGQVPTVAELEAD
;
A
#
# COMPACT_ATOMS: atom_id res chain seq x y z
N MET A 1 -12.12 29.31 0.53
CA MET A 1 -11.23 28.73 -0.49
C MET A 1 -11.52 27.25 -0.55
N THR A 2 -11.97 26.74 -1.70
CA THR A 2 -12.14 25.29 -1.86
C THR A 2 -10.74 24.72 -1.98
N LEU A 3 -10.21 24.13 -0.92
CA LEU A 3 -8.98 23.37 -1.04
C LEU A 3 -9.29 22.21 -1.97
N THR A 4 -8.77 22.24 -3.19
CA THR A 4 -8.71 21.10 -4.09
C THR A 4 -7.73 20.10 -3.50
N GLY A 5 -8.12 19.50 -2.39
CA GLY A 5 -7.47 18.31 -1.88
C GLY A 5 -7.67 17.25 -2.96
N SER A 6 -6.56 16.85 -3.58
CA SER A 6 -6.47 15.63 -4.38
C SER A 6 -7.13 14.51 -3.57
N SER A 7 -8.36 14.22 -3.95
CA SER A 7 -8.97 12.93 -3.73
C SER A 7 -8.03 11.90 -4.36
N ALA A 8 -8.05 10.68 -3.84
CA ALA A 8 -7.55 9.53 -4.58
C ALA A 8 -8.49 9.18 -5.78
N THR A 9 -9.14 10.20 -6.32
CA THR A 9 -9.85 10.27 -7.59
C THR A 9 -9.35 11.58 -8.20
N GLY A 10 -8.86 11.57 -9.43
CA GLY A 10 -8.13 12.69 -10.03
C GLY A 10 -8.85 14.05 -9.96
N PRO A 11 -8.14 15.17 -10.21
CA PRO A 11 -8.77 16.47 -10.34
C PRO A 11 -9.86 16.43 -11.41
N ALA A 12 -10.98 17.12 -11.17
CA ALA A 12 -12.08 17.25 -12.12
C ALA A 12 -11.68 17.94 -13.45
N GLU A 13 -10.47 18.48 -13.55
CA GLU A 13 -9.97 19.24 -14.69
C GLU A 13 -9.29 18.38 -15.80
N MET A 14 -9.20 17.06 -15.64
CA MET A 14 -8.77 16.14 -16.73
C MET A 14 -9.94 15.40 -17.40
N ARG A 15 -11.16 15.94 -17.31
CA ARG A 15 -12.34 15.40 -17.99
C ARG A 15 -12.33 15.91 -19.44
N SER A 16 -12.21 15.02 -20.41
CA SER A 16 -12.23 15.36 -21.84
C SER A 16 -13.55 16.04 -22.22
N GLY A 17 -13.48 17.36 -22.45
CA GLY A 17 -14.54 18.16 -23.04
C GLY A 17 -14.38 18.22 -24.55
N VAL A 18 -15.46 17.96 -25.28
CA VAL A 18 -15.68 18.24 -26.70
C VAL A 18 -15.43 19.76 -26.96
N PRO A 19 -14.81 20.17 -28.09
CA PRO A 19 -14.27 21.51 -28.24
C PRO A 19 -15.38 22.55 -28.43
N MET A 20 -15.34 23.62 -27.65
CA MET A 20 -16.08 24.84 -27.94
C MET A 20 -15.21 25.77 -28.79
N THR A 21 -15.79 26.20 -29.90
CA THR A 21 -15.23 27.10 -30.91
C THR A 21 -14.83 28.45 -30.33
N SER A 22 -13.65 28.92 -30.73
CA SER A 22 -13.14 30.27 -30.51
C SER A 22 -13.92 31.29 -31.32
N ASP A 23 -14.41 32.36 -30.68
CA ASP A 23 -14.44 33.65 -31.37
C ASP A 23 -14.36 34.86 -30.41
N GLU A 24 -13.55 35.80 -30.88
CA GLU A 24 -13.55 37.25 -30.68
C GLU A 24 -13.28 37.97 -29.34
N SER A 25 -12.20 38.75 -29.44
CA SER A 25 -12.09 40.19 -29.11
C SER A 25 -11.40 40.58 -27.80
N VAL A 26 -10.16 41.03 -27.99
CA VAL A 26 -9.29 41.73 -27.03
C VAL A 26 -9.78 43.16 -26.88
N THR A 27 -10.05 43.59 -25.64
CA THR A 27 -10.01 45.01 -25.27
C THR A 27 -9.17 45.20 -24.01
N HIS A 28 -8.15 46.04 -24.14
CA HIS A 28 -7.25 46.48 -23.09
C HIS A 28 -7.97 47.37 -22.06
N ILE A 29 -7.81 47.07 -20.76
CA ILE A 29 -8.08 48.02 -19.67
C ILE A 29 -6.93 47.94 -18.65
N GLU A 30 -6.31 49.10 -18.40
CA GLU A 30 -5.21 49.30 -17.43
C GLU A 30 -5.66 49.09 -15.96
N PRO A 31 -4.72 48.77 -15.03
CA PRO A 31 -5.07 48.38 -13.66
C PRO A 31 -5.23 49.60 -12.73
N VAL A 32 -6.44 49.81 -12.22
CA VAL A 32 -6.67 50.68 -11.06
C VAL A 32 -6.32 49.91 -9.78
N LYS A 33 -5.25 50.34 -9.09
CA LYS A 33 -4.94 49.92 -7.71
C LYS A 33 -6.08 50.36 -6.78
N ARG A 34 -6.98 49.44 -6.42
CA ARG A 34 -7.86 49.57 -5.26
C ARG A 34 -7.33 48.71 -4.12
N ALA A 35 -7.02 49.36 -3.00
CA ALA A 35 -6.84 48.67 -1.72
C ALA A 35 -8.15 47.94 -1.38
N GLY A 36 -8.10 46.61 -1.34
CA GLY A 36 -9.25 45.76 -1.02
C GLY A 36 -9.50 45.70 0.49
N PRO A 37 -10.77 45.54 0.93
CA PRO A 37 -11.11 45.37 2.34
C PRO A 37 -10.60 44.01 2.84
N ALA A 38 -10.44 43.87 4.16
CA ALA A 38 -10.10 42.61 4.82
C ALA A 38 -10.98 41.48 4.27
N VAL A 39 -10.35 40.52 3.58
CA VAL A 39 -11.04 39.36 3.02
C VAL A 39 -11.58 38.57 4.21
N SER A 40 -12.89 38.60 4.40
CA SER A 40 -13.60 37.63 5.24
C SER A 40 -13.16 36.25 4.78
N ALA A 41 -12.32 35.59 5.58
CA ALA A 41 -11.74 34.31 5.22
C ALA A 41 -12.89 33.29 5.09
N LEU A 42 -13.20 32.92 3.85
CA LEU A 42 -14.19 31.89 3.56
C LEU A 42 -13.91 30.66 4.43
N PRO A 43 -14.93 30.04 5.05
CA PRO A 43 -14.73 28.94 5.99
C PRO A 43 -13.98 27.79 5.31
N VAL A 44 -12.99 27.24 6.03
CA VAL A 44 -12.23 26.08 5.57
C VAL A 44 -13.17 24.88 5.50
N ARG A 45 -13.10 24.16 4.37
CA ARG A 45 -13.89 22.94 4.14
C ARG A 45 -12.97 21.78 3.81
N LEU A 46 -13.25 20.64 4.40
CA LEU A 46 -12.47 19.42 4.21
C LEU A 46 -13.29 18.34 3.49
N GLY A 47 -12.59 17.51 2.71
CA GLY A 47 -13.17 16.40 1.95
C GLY A 47 -13.12 15.07 2.70
N PRO A 48 -13.70 14.00 2.12
CA PRO A 48 -13.88 12.70 2.79
C PRO A 48 -12.60 11.98 3.22
N ALA A 49 -11.46 12.27 2.58
CA ALA A 49 -10.19 11.69 2.96
C ALA A 49 -9.55 12.36 4.19
N ALA A 50 -9.96 13.59 4.54
CA ALA A 50 -9.18 14.46 5.43
C ALA A 50 -8.95 13.86 6.82
N ALA A 51 -9.97 13.23 7.42
CA ALA A 51 -9.88 12.60 8.74
C ALA A 51 -8.84 11.45 8.79
N GLY A 52 -8.59 10.80 7.66
CA GLY A 52 -7.61 9.71 7.54
C GLY A 52 -6.20 10.14 7.07
N ARG A 53 -6.02 11.38 6.63
CA ARG A 53 -4.71 11.86 6.11
C ARG A 53 -3.73 12.20 7.22
N CYS A 54 -2.48 12.55 6.88
CA CYS A 54 -1.45 13.10 7.76
C CYS A 54 -1.78 14.56 8.18
N ARG A 55 -1.50 14.93 9.44
CA ARG A 55 -1.76 16.30 9.96
C ARG A 55 -0.97 17.33 9.17
N ARG A 56 0.32 17.07 8.95
CA ARG A 56 1.20 17.97 8.20
C ARG A 56 0.76 18.12 6.74
N ARG A 57 0.27 17.05 6.11
CA ARG A 57 -0.31 17.15 4.76
C ARG A 57 -1.53 18.05 4.72
N VAL A 58 -2.47 17.89 5.67
CA VAL A 58 -3.65 18.77 5.77
C VAL A 58 -3.25 20.23 5.96
N HIS A 59 -2.20 20.49 6.76
CA HIS A 59 -1.64 21.83 6.90
C HIS A 59 -1.08 22.36 5.57
N LEU A 60 -0.19 21.61 4.91
CA LEU A 60 0.44 22.03 3.65
C LEU A 60 -0.55 22.17 2.49
N ASP A 61 -1.61 21.36 2.46
CA ASP A 61 -2.69 21.49 1.49
C ASP A 61 -3.52 22.76 1.72
N ALA A 62 -3.55 23.30 2.94
CA ALA A 62 -4.32 24.48 3.34
C ALA A 62 -3.51 25.78 3.42
N ASP A 63 -2.19 25.67 3.50
CA ASP A 63 -1.27 26.81 3.56
C ASP A 63 -1.02 27.40 2.16
N VAL A 64 -1.42 28.67 1.98
CA VAL A 64 -1.25 29.41 0.73
C VAL A 64 0.21 29.68 0.37
N HIS A 65 1.11 29.63 1.37
CA HIS A 65 2.54 29.83 1.21
C HIS A 65 3.32 28.51 1.10
N ALA A 66 2.64 27.36 1.11
CA ALA A 66 3.30 26.07 0.99
C ALA A 66 4.05 25.95 -0.35
N PRO A 67 5.28 25.39 -0.35
CA PRO A 67 6.13 25.32 -1.54
C PRO A 67 5.64 24.23 -2.52
N SER A 68 4.51 24.48 -3.17
CA SER A 68 3.81 23.50 -4.01
C SER A 68 4.64 22.98 -5.20
N ALA A 69 5.62 23.76 -5.65
CA ALA A 69 6.60 23.35 -6.67
C ALA A 69 7.52 22.21 -6.20
N SER A 70 7.69 22.02 -4.89
CA SER A 70 8.51 20.95 -4.29
C SER A 70 7.75 19.63 -4.13
N ARG A 71 6.51 19.54 -4.63
CA ARG A 71 5.74 18.29 -4.60
C ARG A 71 6.36 17.28 -5.54
N ALA A 72 6.56 16.05 -5.05
CA ALA A 72 6.93 14.93 -5.89
C ALA A 72 5.82 14.62 -6.91
N PRO A 73 6.17 14.24 -8.15
CA PRO A 73 5.19 13.76 -9.11
C PRO A 73 4.54 12.47 -8.62
N VAL A 74 3.33 12.19 -9.10
CA VAL A 74 2.66 10.90 -8.88
C VAL A 74 3.46 9.83 -9.62
N ASP A 75 3.83 8.74 -8.96
CA ASP A 75 4.52 7.60 -9.58
C ASP A 75 3.60 6.79 -10.50
N ASP A 76 4.16 6.05 -11.45
CA ASP A 76 3.40 5.31 -12.47
C ASP A 76 2.53 4.19 -11.86
N GLY A 77 3.01 3.51 -10.82
CA GLY A 77 2.23 2.50 -10.09
C GLY A 77 0.96 3.09 -9.47
N LEU A 78 1.06 4.27 -8.85
CA LEU A 78 -0.09 5.01 -8.32
C LEU A 78 -1.01 5.52 -9.44
N ARG A 79 -0.48 6.04 -10.56
CA ARG A 79 -1.30 6.45 -11.72
C ARG A 79 -2.12 5.29 -12.26
N LEU A 80 -1.51 4.10 -12.39
CA LEU A 80 -2.19 2.90 -12.88
C LEU A 80 -3.32 2.49 -11.95
N ARG A 81 -3.08 2.43 -10.63
CA ARG A 81 -4.13 2.10 -9.64
C ARG A 81 -5.30 3.08 -9.68
N LEU A 82 -5.03 4.38 -9.86
CA LEU A 82 -6.08 5.39 -10.01
C LEU A 82 -6.91 5.14 -11.27
N ALA A 83 -6.26 4.86 -12.41
CA ALA A 83 -6.94 4.56 -13.66
C ALA A 83 -7.78 3.27 -13.58
N GLU A 84 -7.31 2.24 -12.86
CA GLU A 84 -8.07 1.02 -12.61
C GLU A 84 -9.30 1.27 -11.73
N GLY A 85 -9.11 2.06 -10.66
CA GLY A 85 -10.22 2.47 -9.80
C GLY A 85 -11.28 3.25 -10.57
N ASP A 86 -10.88 4.19 -11.43
CA ASP A 86 -11.79 4.96 -12.27
C ASP A 86 -12.53 4.08 -13.28
N SER A 87 -11.85 3.09 -13.87
CA SER A 87 -12.45 2.13 -14.81
C SER A 87 -13.49 1.24 -14.11
N HIS A 88 -13.15 0.67 -12.96
CA HIS A 88 -14.07 -0.14 -12.16
C HIS A 88 -15.28 0.67 -11.70
N ARG A 89 -15.04 1.87 -11.17
CA ARG A 89 -16.08 2.80 -10.76
C ARG A 89 -17.03 3.11 -11.91
N THR A 90 -16.50 3.37 -13.10
CA THR A 90 -17.31 3.62 -14.30
C THR A 90 -18.17 2.40 -14.67
N ALA A 91 -17.62 1.19 -14.59
CA ALA A 91 -18.37 -0.04 -14.87
C ALA A 91 -19.53 -0.23 -13.87
N VAL A 92 -19.27 -0.07 -12.56
CA VAL A 92 -20.29 -0.19 -11.51
C VAL A 92 -21.39 0.86 -11.70
N LEU A 93 -21.04 2.13 -11.90
CA LEU A 93 -22.01 3.21 -12.10
C LEU A 93 -22.86 2.97 -13.36
N THR A 94 -22.27 2.43 -14.43
CA THR A 94 -23.00 2.08 -15.66
C THR A 94 -24.02 0.96 -15.39
N SER A 95 -23.63 -0.08 -14.65
CA SER A 95 -24.54 -1.16 -14.25
C SER A 95 -25.70 -0.65 -13.37
N PHE A 96 -25.43 0.25 -12.41
CA PHE A 96 -26.46 0.87 -11.57
C PHE A 96 -27.43 1.74 -12.37
N ARG A 97 -26.94 2.51 -13.35
CA ARG A 97 -27.80 3.30 -14.25
C ARG A 97 -28.77 2.42 -15.03
N ALA A 98 -28.30 1.27 -15.50
CA ALA A 98 -29.11 0.33 -16.27
C ALA A 98 -30.14 -0.42 -15.43
N SER A 99 -29.81 -0.80 -14.20
CA SER A 99 -30.64 -1.67 -13.35
C SER A 99 -31.56 -0.93 -12.38
N ALA A 100 -31.14 0.21 -11.83
CA ALA A 100 -31.83 0.90 -10.73
C ALA A 100 -32.38 2.30 -11.09
N GLY A 101 -32.22 2.76 -12.34
CA GLY A 101 -32.86 4.00 -12.83
C GLY A 101 -32.34 5.31 -12.21
N GLY A 102 -31.09 5.35 -11.74
CA GLY A 102 -30.54 6.50 -11.01
C GLY A 102 -30.37 7.78 -11.86
N SER A 103 -30.62 8.94 -11.23
CA SER A 103 -30.39 10.25 -11.87
C SER A 103 -28.95 10.72 -11.65
N ALA A 104 -28.24 10.95 -12.76
CA ALA A 104 -26.93 11.61 -12.78
C ALA A 104 -27.04 13.14 -12.97
N ARG A 105 -28.26 13.67 -13.10
CA ARG A 105 -28.46 15.12 -13.24
C ARG A 105 -28.21 15.81 -11.90
N PRO A 106 -27.80 17.09 -11.91
CA PRO A 106 -27.76 17.88 -10.68
C PRO A 106 -29.10 17.82 -9.97
N TRP A 107 -29.09 17.38 -8.72
CA TRP A 107 -30.27 17.31 -7.87
C TRP A 107 -30.28 18.50 -6.90
N ASP A 108 -31.45 19.16 -6.80
CA ASP A 108 -31.65 20.21 -5.83
C ASP A 108 -32.00 19.61 -4.46
N ALA A 109 -30.97 19.53 -3.61
CA ALA A 109 -31.06 19.08 -2.22
C ALA A 109 -32.07 19.87 -1.36
N THR A 110 -32.40 21.11 -1.75
CA THR A 110 -33.36 21.96 -1.02
C THR A 110 -34.81 21.75 -1.46
N GLY A 111 -35.02 21.12 -2.61
CA GLY A 111 -36.33 20.76 -3.12
C GLY A 111 -37.00 19.64 -2.32
N GLY A 112 -38.26 19.35 -2.63
CA GLY A 112 -39.03 18.26 -2.00
C GLY A 112 -38.82 16.87 -2.63
N ASP A 113 -38.20 16.80 -3.81
CA ASP A 113 -37.99 15.54 -4.54
C ASP A 113 -36.96 14.65 -3.84
N ARG A 114 -37.27 13.36 -3.71
CA ARG A 114 -36.40 12.34 -3.07
C ARG A 114 -36.24 11.13 -3.99
N PRO A 115 -35.43 11.24 -5.05
CA PRO A 115 -35.15 10.11 -5.93
C PRO A 115 -34.56 8.94 -5.14
N ALA A 116 -34.97 7.72 -5.50
CA ALA A 116 -34.49 6.50 -4.85
C ALA A 116 -32.97 6.35 -4.94
N VAL A 117 -32.40 6.75 -6.09
CA VAL A 117 -30.96 6.66 -6.37
C VAL A 117 -30.47 7.95 -7.01
N LEU A 118 -29.46 8.56 -6.40
CA LEU A 118 -28.72 9.68 -6.97
C LEU A 118 -27.27 9.26 -7.21
N ILE A 119 -26.71 9.72 -8.33
CA ILE A 119 -25.37 9.34 -8.76
C ILE A 119 -24.49 10.59 -8.73
N GLU A 120 -23.30 10.47 -8.10
CA GLU A 120 -22.22 11.46 -8.17
C GLU A 120 -22.61 12.90 -7.77
N GLN A 121 -23.48 13.06 -6.77
CA GLN A 121 -23.94 14.37 -6.33
C GLN A 121 -22.89 15.10 -5.49
N SER A 122 -22.47 16.26 -5.96
CA SER A 122 -21.54 17.13 -5.21
C SER A 122 -22.27 17.89 -4.12
N LEU A 123 -21.96 17.57 -2.87
CA LEU A 123 -22.59 18.12 -1.68
C LEU A 123 -21.59 18.98 -0.87
N ARG A 124 -22.12 19.98 -0.15
CA ARG A 124 -21.31 20.95 0.59
C ARG A 124 -22.06 21.55 1.77
N SER A 125 -21.50 21.43 2.98
CA SER A 125 -21.99 22.07 4.20
C SER A 125 -21.07 23.23 4.61
N VAL A 126 -21.17 23.72 5.85
CA VAL A 126 -20.30 24.79 6.37
C VAL A 126 -18.83 24.35 6.35
N SER A 127 -18.52 23.14 6.85
CA SER A 127 -17.15 22.65 7.03
C SER A 127 -16.80 21.43 6.16
N ARG A 128 -17.77 20.82 5.47
CA ARG A 128 -17.56 19.62 4.66
C ARG A 128 -17.89 19.83 3.20
N PHE A 129 -17.21 19.09 2.34
CA PHE A 129 -17.67 18.82 0.98
C PHE A 129 -17.41 17.36 0.62
N GLY A 130 -18.11 16.85 -0.38
CA GLY A 130 -17.87 15.50 -0.87
C GLY A 130 -18.82 15.13 -1.99
N THR A 131 -18.40 14.13 -2.75
CA THR A 131 -19.18 13.56 -3.85
C THR A 131 -19.28 12.06 -3.61
N PRO A 132 -20.31 11.60 -2.87
CA PRO A 132 -20.61 10.16 -2.79
C PRO A 132 -20.79 9.60 -4.20
N ASP A 133 -20.36 8.36 -4.43
CA ASP A 133 -20.54 7.73 -5.74
C ASP A 133 -22.04 7.47 -5.98
N LEU A 134 -22.75 7.01 -4.95
CA LEU A 134 -24.20 6.89 -4.94
C LEU A 134 -24.77 7.43 -3.62
N LEU A 135 -26.00 7.94 -3.68
CA LEU A 135 -26.87 8.15 -2.53
C LEU A 135 -28.14 7.32 -2.74
N LEU A 136 -28.48 6.52 -1.74
CA LEU A 136 -29.64 5.63 -1.75
C LEU A 136 -30.66 6.13 -0.73
N TRP A 137 -31.91 6.34 -1.17
CA TRP A 137 -33.00 6.76 -0.29
C TRP A 137 -33.47 5.57 0.56
N ALA A 138 -33.42 5.74 1.88
CA ALA A 138 -33.80 4.71 2.85
C ALA A 138 -35.26 4.87 3.37
N GLY A 139 -36.04 5.79 2.78
CA GLY A 139 -37.41 6.10 3.21
C GLY A 139 -37.51 7.36 4.08
N ASP A 140 -36.49 7.66 4.87
CA ASP A 140 -36.43 8.79 5.80
C ASP A 140 -35.22 9.71 5.59
N GLY A 141 -34.27 9.30 4.75
CA GLY A 141 -33.07 10.03 4.40
C GLY A 141 -32.15 9.22 3.49
N TYR A 142 -31.01 9.79 3.12
CA TYR A 142 -30.03 9.16 2.24
C TYR A 142 -28.93 8.43 3.01
N GLN A 143 -28.49 7.32 2.42
CA GLN A 143 -27.29 6.58 2.79
C GLN A 143 -26.28 6.64 1.65
N ALA A 144 -25.02 6.92 1.97
CA ALA A 144 -23.95 7.03 0.99
C ALA A 144 -23.34 5.67 0.66
N VAL A 145 -23.08 5.44 -0.62
CA VAL A 145 -22.28 4.31 -1.11
C VAL A 145 -21.05 4.84 -1.85
N ILE A 146 -19.90 4.25 -1.57
CA ILE A 146 -18.61 4.56 -2.21
C ILE A 146 -18.11 3.34 -2.97
N ILE A 147 -17.42 3.57 -4.09
CA ILE A 147 -16.84 2.52 -4.93
C ILE A 147 -15.31 2.55 -4.77
N ARG A 148 -14.69 1.37 -4.63
CA ARG A 148 -13.27 1.23 -4.33
C ARG A 148 -12.59 0.20 -5.21
N SER A 149 -11.32 0.46 -5.52
CA SER A 149 -10.48 -0.39 -6.37
C SER A 149 -9.82 -1.54 -5.61
N HIS A 150 -10.34 -1.92 -4.45
CA HIS A 150 -9.81 -2.98 -3.60
C HIS A 150 -10.95 -3.89 -3.15
N ARG A 151 -10.59 -5.12 -2.78
CA ARG A 151 -11.52 -6.09 -2.20
C ARG A 151 -11.98 -5.64 -0.82
N THR A 152 -13.28 -5.74 -0.57
CA THR A 152 -14.00 -5.32 0.64
C THR A 152 -14.56 -6.51 1.43
N THR A 153 -14.65 -7.70 0.85
CA THR A 153 -15.03 -8.93 1.58
C THR A 153 -14.08 -10.10 1.31
N ASP A 154 -13.90 -10.97 2.30
CA ASP A 154 -13.20 -12.25 2.17
C ASP A 154 -14.19 -13.42 2.32
N PRO A 155 -13.84 -14.65 1.88
CA PRO A 155 -14.61 -15.85 2.20
C PRO A 155 -14.79 -15.99 3.72
N GLY A 156 -16.02 -16.27 4.16
CA GLY A 156 -16.35 -16.39 5.58
C GLY A 156 -17.83 -16.17 5.83
N SER A 157 -18.21 -15.59 6.95
CA SER A 157 -19.61 -15.24 7.22
C SER A 157 -19.72 -14.00 8.12
N GLY A 158 -20.90 -13.40 8.15
CA GLY A 158 -21.24 -12.32 9.08
C GLY A 158 -21.16 -10.90 8.50
N ALA A 159 -20.78 -10.73 7.23
CA ALA A 159 -20.87 -9.42 6.57
C ALA A 159 -22.34 -9.01 6.37
N LEU A 160 -22.67 -7.72 6.49
CA LEU A 160 -23.95 -7.20 6.04
C LEU A 160 -23.83 -6.83 4.56
N THR A 161 -24.53 -7.53 3.69
CA THR A 161 -24.45 -7.29 2.23
C THR A 161 -25.83 -7.11 1.63
N ALA A 162 -25.89 -6.47 0.47
CA ALA A 162 -27.07 -6.44 -0.40
C ALA A 162 -26.62 -6.59 -1.86
N PRO A 163 -27.40 -7.22 -2.75
CA PRO A 163 -27.11 -7.22 -4.18
C PRO A 163 -27.07 -5.80 -4.73
N VAL A 164 -26.15 -5.51 -5.65
CA VAL A 164 -26.09 -4.22 -6.36
C VAL A 164 -27.41 -3.91 -7.09
N THR A 165 -28.09 -4.94 -7.59
CA THR A 165 -29.40 -4.82 -8.25
C THR A 165 -30.54 -4.43 -7.31
N ASN A 166 -30.39 -4.69 -6.01
CA ASN A 166 -31.38 -4.33 -4.99
C ASN A 166 -30.68 -3.95 -3.67
N PRO A 167 -30.06 -2.78 -3.61
CA PRO A 167 -29.16 -2.42 -2.51
C PRO A 167 -29.89 -2.19 -1.18
N SER A 168 -31.22 -2.07 -1.19
CA SER A 168 -32.06 -1.97 0.01
C SER A 168 -32.24 -3.29 0.77
N GLU A 169 -32.05 -4.44 0.13
CA GLU A 169 -32.21 -5.77 0.76
C GLU A 169 -30.97 -6.18 1.56
N VAL A 170 -30.72 -5.46 2.65
CA VAL A 170 -29.55 -5.72 3.51
C VAL A 170 -29.79 -6.95 4.39
N ALA A 171 -28.92 -7.96 4.26
CA ALA A 171 -28.96 -9.18 5.05
C ALA A 171 -27.56 -9.60 5.53
N VAL A 172 -27.52 -10.47 6.53
CA VAL A 172 -26.28 -11.13 6.94
C VAL A 172 -25.91 -12.18 5.90
N ASP A 173 -24.70 -12.07 5.36
CA ASP A 173 -24.17 -12.97 4.36
C ASP A 173 -23.51 -14.19 5.01
N ALA A 174 -23.96 -15.39 4.62
CA ALA A 174 -23.42 -16.64 5.12
C ALA A 174 -22.09 -17.06 4.46
N ARG A 175 -21.68 -16.37 3.38
CA ARG A 175 -20.50 -16.70 2.56
C ARG A 175 -19.44 -15.61 2.54
N ARG A 176 -19.72 -14.44 3.12
CA ARG A 176 -18.81 -13.29 3.14
C ARG A 176 -18.53 -12.80 4.55
N LYS A 177 -17.25 -12.55 4.82
CA LYS A 177 -16.77 -11.80 5.97
C LYS A 177 -16.33 -10.41 5.51
N ALA A 178 -16.69 -9.37 6.26
CA ALA A 178 -16.28 -8.00 5.95
C ALA A 178 -14.75 -7.85 6.14
N ARG A 179 -14.07 -7.26 5.16
CA ARG A 179 -12.68 -6.83 5.28
C ARG A 179 -12.66 -5.39 5.79
N ALA A 180 -11.91 -5.16 6.86
CA ALA A 180 -11.86 -3.86 7.51
C ALA A 180 -10.94 -2.90 6.73
N HIS A 181 -11.50 -1.79 6.24
CA HIS A 181 -10.76 -0.68 5.63
C HIS A 181 -11.07 0.62 6.37
N ALA A 182 -10.18 1.04 7.27
CA ALA A 182 -10.39 2.22 8.10
C ALA A 182 -10.64 3.50 7.29
N ALA A 183 -9.97 3.64 6.13
CA ALA A 183 -10.17 4.78 5.24
C ALA A 183 -11.58 4.84 4.65
N ASP A 184 -12.17 3.69 4.31
CA ASP A 184 -13.53 3.62 3.78
C ASP A 184 -14.54 3.94 4.88
N ALA A 185 -14.36 3.39 6.08
CA ALA A 185 -15.21 3.70 7.23
C ALA A 185 -15.21 5.21 7.55
N LEU A 186 -14.04 5.86 7.56
CA LEU A 186 -13.92 7.31 7.76
C LEU A 186 -14.57 8.12 6.61
N ALA A 187 -14.44 7.67 5.36
CA ALA A 187 -15.10 8.32 4.22
C ALA A 187 -16.63 8.20 4.29
N LEU A 188 -17.16 7.04 4.70
CA LEU A 188 -18.59 6.84 4.92
C LEU A 188 -19.11 7.71 6.07
N ALA A 189 -18.40 7.76 7.19
CA ALA A 189 -18.70 8.66 8.30
C ALA A 189 -18.72 10.13 7.87
N HIS A 190 -17.78 10.54 7.00
CA HIS A 190 -17.76 11.88 6.42
C HIS A 190 -19.02 12.17 5.62
N HIS A 191 -19.41 11.26 4.73
CA HIS A 191 -20.61 11.45 3.91
C HIS A 191 -21.88 11.45 4.78
N HIS A 192 -21.95 10.60 5.80
CA HIS A 192 -23.07 10.62 6.75
C HIS A 192 -23.16 11.97 7.50
N ARG A 193 -22.05 12.49 8.04
CA ARG A 193 -22.04 13.81 8.70
C ARG A 193 -22.35 14.96 7.73
N LEU A 194 -21.87 14.89 6.49
CA LEU A 194 -22.21 15.86 5.44
C LEU A 194 -23.72 15.85 5.13
N LEU A 195 -24.34 14.67 5.05
CA LEU A 195 -25.78 14.55 4.87
C LEU A 195 -26.56 15.05 6.09
N GLN A 196 -26.07 14.79 7.31
CA GLN A 196 -26.68 15.31 8.53
C GLN A 196 -26.63 16.85 8.60
N ASP A 197 -25.49 17.45 8.26
CA ASP A 197 -25.34 18.91 8.19
C ASP A 197 -26.36 19.54 7.21
N LEU A 198 -26.82 18.78 6.22
CA LEU A 198 -27.79 19.20 5.20
C LEU A 198 -29.23 18.78 5.52
N GLY A 199 -29.48 18.06 6.63
CA GLY A 199 -30.82 17.52 6.94
C GLY A 199 -31.27 16.40 6.01
N LEU A 200 -30.33 15.70 5.37
CA LEU A 200 -30.58 14.68 4.35
C LEU A 200 -30.20 13.26 4.78
N ALA A 201 -29.61 13.06 5.96
CA ALA A 201 -29.17 11.74 6.40
C ALA A 201 -30.33 10.85 6.85
N ALA A 202 -30.29 9.57 6.50
CA ALA A 202 -31.17 8.56 7.08
C ALA A 202 -30.97 8.44 8.60
N SER A 203 -32.00 8.03 9.34
CA SER A 203 -31.92 7.85 10.80
C SER A 203 -30.91 6.76 11.19
N VAL A 204 -30.82 5.69 10.40
CA VAL A 204 -29.83 4.64 10.60
C VAL A 204 -28.49 5.08 10.00
N ALA A 205 -27.50 5.31 10.87
CA ALA A 205 -26.15 5.67 10.47
C ALA A 205 -25.42 4.49 9.82
N ARG A 206 -25.59 4.37 8.51
CA ARG A 206 -25.06 3.30 7.68
C ARG A 206 -24.51 3.85 6.38
N GLY A 207 -23.45 3.23 5.87
CA GLY A 207 -22.89 3.50 4.54
C GLY A 207 -22.46 2.22 3.85
N GLY A 208 -22.41 2.23 2.52
CA GLY A 208 -22.08 1.07 1.69
C GLY A 208 -20.74 1.22 0.98
N VAL A 209 -20.04 0.11 0.75
CA VAL A 209 -18.84 0.05 -0.10
C VAL A 209 -19.06 -1.01 -1.18
N ILE A 210 -18.69 -0.69 -2.41
CA ILE A 210 -18.59 -1.67 -3.51
C ILE A 210 -17.11 -1.82 -3.87
N GLY A 211 -16.61 -3.05 -3.78
CA GLY A 211 -15.22 -3.39 -4.09
C GLY A 211 -14.99 -3.78 -5.55
N LEU A 212 -13.72 -3.92 -5.92
CA LEU A 212 -13.29 -4.27 -7.28
C LEU A 212 -13.69 -5.70 -7.71
N GLY A 213 -13.93 -6.61 -6.76
CA GLY A 213 -13.94 -8.04 -7.00
C GLY A 213 -12.60 -8.72 -6.73
N GLY A 214 -12.55 -10.03 -6.94
CA GLY A 214 -11.35 -10.88 -6.88
C GLY A 214 -11.63 -12.21 -7.60
N PRO A 215 -10.63 -13.12 -7.73
CA PRO A 215 -10.84 -14.42 -8.33
C PRO A 215 -11.98 -15.18 -7.62
N GLY A 216 -13.02 -15.62 -8.35
CA GLY A 216 -14.18 -16.35 -7.82
C GLY A 216 -15.48 -15.52 -7.72
N GLU A 217 -16.35 -15.83 -6.74
CA GLU A 217 -17.55 -15.04 -6.43
C GLU A 217 -17.16 -13.67 -5.80
N GLY A 218 -16.67 -12.76 -6.64
CA GLY A 218 -16.22 -11.44 -6.24
C GLY A 218 -17.28 -10.57 -5.54
N ASP A 219 -16.83 -9.49 -4.91
CA ASP A 219 -17.67 -8.52 -4.19
C ASP A 219 -18.09 -7.31 -5.03
N SER A 220 -17.77 -7.29 -6.32
CA SER A 220 -18.18 -6.25 -7.27
C SER A 220 -19.68 -6.24 -7.58
N SER A 221 -20.39 -7.31 -7.23
CA SER A 221 -21.84 -7.48 -7.42
C SER A 221 -22.66 -7.22 -6.16
N VAL A 222 -22.01 -6.89 -5.04
CA VAL A 222 -22.66 -6.64 -3.75
C VAL A 222 -22.23 -5.29 -3.16
N VAL A 223 -23.12 -4.71 -2.36
CA VAL A 223 -22.83 -3.57 -1.50
C VAL A 223 -22.53 -4.12 -0.10
N LEU A 224 -21.31 -3.89 0.40
CA LEU A 224 -20.95 -4.16 1.78
C LEU A 224 -21.41 -3.00 2.67
N TRP A 225 -22.29 -3.27 3.62
CA TRP A 225 -22.89 -2.27 4.49
C TRP A 225 -22.19 -2.20 5.85
N HIS A 226 -21.80 -0.99 6.25
CA HIS A 226 -21.18 -0.69 7.54
C HIS A 226 -22.13 0.10 8.43
N ARG A 227 -22.32 -0.36 9.67
CA ARG A 227 -22.90 0.44 10.75
C ARG A 227 -21.84 1.39 11.29
N LEU A 228 -22.15 2.68 11.34
CA LEU A 228 -21.17 3.74 11.66
C LEU A 228 -21.23 4.17 13.14
N ASP A 229 -22.28 3.78 13.85
CA ASP A 229 -22.68 4.25 15.18
C ASP A 229 -22.69 3.13 16.24
N LEU A 230 -22.00 2.01 15.99
CA LEU A 230 -22.01 0.87 16.92
C LEU A 230 -21.44 1.27 18.30
N PRO A 231 -22.14 0.95 19.41
CA PRO A 231 -21.63 1.21 20.76
C PRO A 231 -20.25 0.56 20.99
N GLY A 232 -19.34 1.28 21.65
CA GLY A 232 -17.98 0.81 21.93
C GLY A 232 -17.00 0.81 20.74
N SER A 233 -17.49 1.05 19.52
CA SER A 233 -16.66 1.04 18.28
C SER A 233 -17.18 2.02 17.21
N SER A 234 -17.79 3.12 17.65
CA SER A 234 -18.43 4.11 16.78
C SER A 234 -17.41 4.79 15.85
N VAL A 235 -17.51 4.48 14.56
CA VAL A 235 -16.73 5.13 13.49
C VAL A 235 -17.04 6.63 13.44
N LEU A 236 -18.29 7.03 13.69
CA LEU A 236 -18.67 8.44 13.75
C LEU A 236 -17.91 9.19 14.85
N THR A 237 -17.76 8.58 16.03
CA THR A 237 -17.06 9.21 17.15
C THR A 237 -15.56 9.39 16.85
N ASP A 238 -14.91 8.37 16.28
CA ASP A 238 -13.51 8.48 15.86
C ASP A 238 -13.34 9.49 14.71
N TYR A 239 -14.25 9.47 13.73
CA TYR A 239 -14.28 10.43 12.64
C TYR A 239 -14.41 11.86 13.15
N ASP A 240 -15.36 12.16 14.04
CA ASP A 240 -15.60 13.52 14.53
C ASP A 240 -14.38 14.09 15.24
N ARG A 241 -13.74 13.28 16.10
CA ARG A 241 -12.50 13.64 16.80
C ARG A 241 -11.39 13.97 15.80
N ARG A 242 -11.16 13.11 14.81
CA ARG A 242 -10.14 13.32 13.78
C ARG A 242 -10.45 14.51 12.90
N PHE A 243 -11.70 14.64 12.46
CA PHE A 243 -12.14 15.73 11.58
C PHE A 243 -12.01 17.08 12.27
N ALA A 244 -12.36 17.19 13.56
CA ALA A 244 -12.18 18.40 14.34
C ALA A 244 -10.70 18.82 14.43
N ASP A 245 -9.78 17.88 14.73
CA ASP A 245 -8.33 18.13 14.68
C ASP A 245 -7.90 18.62 13.28
N ARG A 246 -8.39 18.00 12.21
CA ARG A 246 -7.97 18.36 10.84
C ARG A 246 -8.51 19.69 10.40
N LEU A 247 -9.73 20.02 10.80
CA LEU A 247 -10.32 21.32 10.54
C LEU A 247 -9.56 22.42 11.28
N ALA A 248 -9.16 22.19 12.53
CA ALA A 248 -8.32 23.13 13.28
C ALA A 248 -6.96 23.34 12.62
N VAL A 249 -6.28 22.25 12.23
CA VAL A 249 -4.98 22.30 11.51
C VAL A 249 -5.09 23.08 10.20
N ALA A 250 -6.10 22.79 9.38
CA ALA A 250 -6.30 23.47 8.10
C ALA A 250 -6.70 24.93 8.28
N THR A 251 -7.50 25.25 9.32
CA THR A 251 -7.88 26.63 9.65
C THR A 251 -6.68 27.44 10.10
N ALA A 252 -5.83 26.90 10.98
CA ALA A 252 -4.60 27.56 11.41
C ALA A 252 -3.69 27.87 10.21
N ALA A 253 -3.49 26.89 9.32
CA ALA A 253 -2.71 27.06 8.09
C ALA A 253 -3.29 28.16 7.18
N ALA A 254 -4.59 28.08 6.87
CA ALA A 254 -5.26 29.02 5.96
C ALA A 254 -5.32 30.46 6.48
N THR A 255 -5.23 30.64 7.81
CA THR A 255 -5.28 31.95 8.47
C THR A 255 -3.90 32.49 8.87
N GLY A 256 -2.82 31.75 8.60
CA GLY A 256 -1.47 32.12 9.00
C GLY A 256 -1.21 32.05 10.52
N ALA A 257 -2.05 31.36 11.28
CA ALA A 257 -1.82 31.12 12.69
C ALA A 257 -0.67 30.11 12.91
N PRO A 258 -0.09 30.01 14.12
CA PRO A 258 0.97 29.04 14.40
C PRO A 258 0.61 27.63 13.96
N ALA A 259 1.55 26.96 13.29
CA ALA A 259 1.32 25.63 12.74
C ALA A 259 1.00 24.63 13.85
N LEU A 260 -0.20 24.05 13.80
CA LEU A 260 -0.65 23.01 14.74
C LEU A 260 -0.14 21.61 14.38
N ALA A 261 0.54 21.47 13.24
CA ALA A 261 1.07 20.21 12.74
C ALA A 261 2.51 20.39 12.25
N ARG A 262 3.43 19.66 12.89
CA ARG A 262 4.83 19.52 12.50
C ARG A 262 5.02 18.23 11.69
N PRO A 263 6.04 18.14 10.83
CA PRO A 263 6.34 16.90 10.14
C PRO A 263 6.69 15.80 11.15
N SER A 264 6.31 14.57 10.81
CA SER A 264 6.76 13.35 11.46
C SER A 264 6.64 12.25 10.40
N ARG A 265 7.65 11.40 10.26
CA ARG A 265 7.65 10.34 9.27
C ARG A 265 6.67 9.25 9.70
N ILE A 266 5.65 9.05 8.87
CA ILE A 266 4.62 8.02 9.06
C ILE A 266 4.44 7.19 7.79
N GLY A 267 3.65 6.11 7.88
CA GLY A 267 3.42 5.21 6.73
C GLY A 267 2.87 5.91 5.48
N GLU A 268 2.04 6.95 5.61
CA GLU A 268 1.51 7.72 4.47
C GLU A 268 2.62 8.42 3.67
N CYS A 269 3.74 8.77 4.30
CA CYS A 269 4.83 9.53 3.66
C CYS A 269 5.36 8.88 2.38
N ARG A 270 5.33 7.54 2.29
CA ARG A 270 5.81 6.80 1.10
C ARG A 270 5.13 7.22 -0.21
N ARG A 271 3.86 7.64 -0.14
CA ARG A 271 3.05 8.05 -1.30
C ARG A 271 2.57 9.49 -1.19
N CYS A 272 3.17 10.27 -0.28
CA CYS A 272 2.79 11.65 -0.06
C CYS A 272 3.58 12.54 -1.02
N SER A 273 2.91 13.30 -1.87
CA SER A 273 3.57 14.26 -2.76
C SER A 273 4.35 15.34 -2.00
N TRP A 274 3.96 15.64 -0.75
CA TRP A 274 4.67 16.57 0.13
C TRP A 274 5.89 15.98 0.84
N TRP A 275 6.21 14.69 0.61
CA TRP A 275 7.33 14.04 1.28
C TRP A 275 8.66 14.79 1.13
N PRO A 276 9.06 15.34 -0.04
CA PRO A 276 10.31 16.08 -0.16
C PRO A 276 10.41 17.27 0.80
N VAL A 277 9.30 17.99 1.02
CA VAL A 277 9.24 19.13 1.95
C VAL A 277 9.40 18.65 3.39
N CYS A 278 8.60 17.67 3.80
CA CYS A 278 8.69 17.13 5.15
C CYS A 278 10.06 16.47 5.43
N LEU A 279 10.61 15.74 4.46
CA LEU A 279 11.90 15.06 4.62
C LEU A 279 13.03 16.07 4.85
N ALA A 280 13.07 17.16 4.08
CA ALA A 280 14.06 18.21 4.27
C ALA A 280 13.99 18.83 5.68
N GLU A 281 12.78 19.14 6.16
CA GLU A 281 12.56 19.63 7.53
C GLU A 281 13.02 18.62 8.59
N LEU A 282 12.64 17.34 8.43
CA LEU A 282 13.00 16.27 9.37
C LEU A 282 14.51 16.01 9.40
N GLN A 283 15.18 16.01 8.26
CA GLN A 283 16.63 15.83 8.16
C GLN A 283 17.39 16.99 8.80
N ALA A 284 16.96 18.22 8.56
CA ALA A 284 17.57 19.40 9.16
C ALA A 284 17.43 19.39 10.69
N ALA A 285 16.28 18.93 11.21
CA ALA A 285 16.03 18.79 12.64
C ALA A 285 16.60 17.50 13.25
N LYS A 286 17.11 16.56 12.43
CA LYS A 286 17.43 15.19 12.82
C LYS A 286 16.31 14.57 13.68
N ASP A 287 15.08 14.72 13.22
CA ASP A 287 13.89 14.29 13.96
C ASP A 287 13.90 12.77 14.20
N ILE A 288 13.47 12.36 15.39
CA ILE A 288 13.53 10.96 15.82
C ILE A 288 12.68 10.02 14.95
N SER A 289 11.63 10.53 14.30
CA SER A 289 10.78 9.76 13.38
C SER A 289 11.51 9.31 12.11
N LEU A 290 12.71 9.82 11.82
CA LEU A 290 13.53 9.30 10.72
C LEU A 290 13.93 7.83 10.94
N ILE A 291 14.12 7.43 12.21
CA ILE A 291 14.59 6.09 12.59
C ILE A 291 13.57 5.30 13.45
N PHE A 292 12.53 5.94 14.00
CA PHE A 292 11.40 5.26 14.66
C PHE A 292 10.07 5.54 13.96
N ALA A 293 9.06 4.71 14.22
CA ALA A 293 7.75 4.85 13.59
C ALA A 293 6.61 4.55 14.56
N GLY A 294 5.45 5.17 14.31
CA GLY A 294 4.23 4.89 15.06
C GLY A 294 4.35 5.26 16.54
N GLY A 295 3.77 4.44 17.43
CA GLY A 295 3.70 4.72 18.86
C GLY A 295 5.06 4.84 19.55
N ASP A 296 6.13 4.25 18.99
CA ASP A 296 7.48 4.43 19.52
C ASP A 296 7.94 5.89 19.46
N VAL A 297 7.50 6.67 18.45
CA VAL A 297 7.80 8.10 18.36
C VAL A 297 7.09 8.86 19.47
N ASP A 298 5.83 8.51 19.76
CA ASP A 298 5.07 9.13 20.85
C ASP A 298 5.71 8.82 22.21
N LEU A 299 6.12 7.56 22.45
CA LEU A 299 6.84 7.14 23.66
C LEU A 299 8.17 7.88 23.84
N LEU A 300 8.91 8.12 22.76
CA LEU A 300 10.17 8.87 22.80
C LEU A 300 9.91 10.35 23.13
N HIS A 301 8.90 10.97 22.51
CA HIS A 301 8.52 12.35 22.84
C HIS A 301 8.07 12.49 24.30
N ASP A 302 7.29 11.54 24.83
CA ASP A 302 6.87 11.53 26.23
C ASP A 302 8.06 11.40 27.20
N ALA A 303 9.13 10.73 26.76
CA ALA A 303 10.41 10.65 27.47
C ALA A 303 11.32 11.88 27.24
N GLY A 304 10.87 12.90 26.50
CA GLY A 304 11.63 14.11 26.19
C GLY A 304 12.67 13.94 25.09
N VAL A 305 12.62 12.85 24.31
CA VAL A 305 13.54 12.53 23.22
C VAL A 305 12.90 12.91 21.89
N TRP A 306 13.36 14.01 21.29
CA TRP A 306 12.77 14.57 20.06
C TRP A 306 13.63 14.35 18.82
N THR A 307 14.94 14.26 19.00
CA THR A 307 15.92 14.14 17.91
C THR A 307 16.73 12.86 18.04
N VAL A 308 17.40 12.50 16.94
CA VAL A 308 18.36 11.39 16.95
C VAL A 308 19.54 11.69 17.87
N ASP A 309 19.97 12.95 17.99
CA ASP A 309 21.02 13.36 18.92
C ASP A 309 20.59 13.14 20.38
N ASP A 310 19.35 13.47 20.73
CA ASP A 310 18.81 13.25 22.09
C ASP A 310 18.88 11.77 22.48
N LEU A 311 18.47 10.87 21.58
CA LEU A 311 18.50 9.43 21.85
C LEU A 311 19.93 8.88 21.89
N ALA A 312 20.83 9.37 21.03
CA ALA A 312 22.23 8.93 20.99
C ALA A 312 23.01 9.33 22.25
N GLY A 313 22.64 10.48 22.85
CA GLY A 313 23.19 11.00 24.10
C GLY A 313 22.48 10.52 25.37
N LEU A 314 21.35 9.81 25.22
CA LEU A 314 20.60 9.27 26.35
C LEU A 314 21.45 8.24 27.12
N ASP A 315 21.27 8.21 28.43
CA ASP A 315 21.83 7.16 29.28
C ASP A 315 21.40 5.77 28.79
N ALA A 316 22.32 4.81 28.81
CA ALA A 316 22.09 3.49 28.22
C ALA A 316 21.03 2.68 28.97
N ASP A 317 21.01 2.76 30.31
CA ASP A 317 20.01 2.05 31.12
C ASP A 317 18.62 2.67 30.92
N LEU A 318 18.55 4.01 30.88
CA LEU A 318 17.31 4.71 30.57
C LEU A 318 16.80 4.37 29.17
N ALA A 319 17.66 4.44 28.15
CA ALA A 319 17.31 4.08 26.78
C ALA A 319 16.86 2.61 26.65
N GLY A 320 17.50 1.70 27.40
CA GLY A 320 17.14 0.28 27.47
C GLY A 320 15.81 0.01 28.17
N SER A 321 15.38 0.89 29.08
CA SER A 321 14.12 0.77 29.83
C SER A 321 12.89 1.26 29.07
N LEU A 322 13.07 1.99 27.96
CA LEU A 322 11.95 2.51 27.17
C LEU A 322 11.15 1.36 26.55
N PRO A 323 9.80 1.36 26.66
CA PRO A 323 8.95 0.25 26.19
C PRO A 323 8.70 0.31 24.67
N LEU A 324 9.78 0.41 23.89
CA LEU A 324 9.74 0.50 22.43
C LEU A 324 9.43 -0.86 21.82
N THR A 325 8.62 -0.85 20.76
CA THR A 325 8.09 -2.06 20.11
C THR A 325 8.77 -2.36 18.77
N GLY A 326 9.34 -1.34 18.12
CA GLY A 326 9.95 -1.40 16.80
C GLY A 326 11.43 -1.78 16.81
N VAL A 327 12.05 -1.94 17.98
CA VAL A 327 13.46 -2.31 18.15
C VAL A 327 13.63 -3.34 19.27
N ALA A 328 14.73 -4.08 19.25
CA ALA A 328 15.07 -4.95 20.37
C ALA A 328 15.43 -4.09 21.60
N PRO A 329 15.09 -4.54 22.84
CA PRO A 329 15.50 -3.87 24.06
C PRO A 329 17.00 -3.56 24.08
N GLY A 330 17.37 -2.37 24.57
CA GLY A 330 18.77 -1.92 24.62
C GLY A 330 19.38 -1.46 23.29
N THR A 331 18.72 -1.66 22.14
CA THR A 331 19.30 -1.29 20.83
C THR A 331 18.92 0.10 20.32
N ALA A 332 18.03 0.82 21.02
CA ALA A 332 17.51 2.11 20.58
C ALA A 332 18.61 3.19 20.47
N ARG A 333 19.46 3.30 21.49
CA ARG A 333 20.61 4.21 21.51
C ARG A 333 21.64 3.88 20.44
N VAL A 334 21.98 2.59 20.30
CA VAL A 334 22.87 2.08 19.25
C VAL A 334 22.35 2.45 17.87
N ARG A 335 21.04 2.30 17.64
CA ARG A 335 20.37 2.67 16.38
C ARG A 335 20.56 4.16 16.07
N ALA A 336 20.41 5.03 17.05
CA ALA A 336 20.61 6.48 16.89
C ALA A 336 22.08 6.81 16.56
N ARG A 337 23.03 6.24 17.32
CA ARG A 337 24.47 6.42 17.08
C ARG A 337 24.89 5.93 15.70
N ALA A 338 24.39 4.77 15.27
CA ALA A 338 24.66 4.21 13.96
C ALA A 338 24.17 5.15 12.84
N PHE A 339 22.98 5.72 13.01
CA PHE A 339 22.43 6.69 12.07
C PHE A 339 23.30 7.96 11.97
N LEU A 340 23.75 8.51 13.10
CA LEU A 340 24.60 9.71 13.12
C LEU A 340 25.98 9.45 12.51
N ALA A 341 26.55 8.27 12.75
CA ALA A 341 27.83 7.84 12.19
C ALA A 341 27.75 7.39 10.71
N GLY A 342 26.54 7.31 10.14
CA GLY A 342 26.33 6.87 8.77
C GLY A 342 26.54 5.37 8.54
N TRP A 343 26.51 4.56 9.60
CA TRP A 343 26.61 3.10 9.49
C TRP A 343 25.27 2.49 9.06
N PRO A 344 25.20 1.75 7.94
CA PRO A 344 23.93 1.17 7.48
C PRO A 344 23.48 -0.04 8.31
N LEU A 345 24.44 -0.71 8.96
CA LEU A 345 24.31 -1.91 9.78
C LEU A 345 25.35 -1.85 10.89
N VAL A 346 25.03 -2.40 12.06
CA VAL A 346 25.96 -2.59 13.18
C VAL A 346 25.82 -4.02 13.65
N ARG A 347 26.92 -4.76 13.76
CA ARG A 347 26.90 -6.16 14.20
C ARG A 347 26.61 -6.24 15.69
N LYS A 348 25.68 -7.10 16.08
CA LYS A 348 25.42 -7.40 17.50
C LYS A 348 26.50 -8.30 18.10
N ASN A 349 27.12 -9.14 17.27
CA ASN A 349 28.15 -10.10 17.65
C ASN A 349 29.44 -9.84 16.86
N GLU A 350 30.58 -10.29 17.36
CA GLU A 350 31.85 -10.19 16.63
C GLU A 350 31.83 -10.98 15.32
N GLN A 351 31.28 -12.19 15.36
CA GLN A 351 31.15 -13.07 14.19
C GLN A 351 29.70 -13.12 13.73
N ILE A 352 29.50 -13.06 12.42
CA ILE A 352 28.20 -13.21 11.77
C ILE A 352 28.15 -14.58 11.12
N GLU A 353 27.13 -15.36 11.46
CA GLU A 353 26.97 -16.72 10.97
C GLU A 353 25.70 -16.80 10.13
N VAL A 354 25.85 -17.11 8.85
CA VAL A 354 24.71 -17.40 7.97
C VAL A 354 24.90 -18.79 7.40
N ARG A 355 23.82 -19.56 7.35
CA ARG A 355 23.87 -20.91 6.80
C ARG A 355 24.47 -20.93 5.40
N ARG A 356 25.40 -21.85 5.21
CA ARG A 356 25.94 -22.25 3.90
C ARG A 356 25.59 -23.71 3.63
N ALA A 357 25.51 -24.08 2.36
CA ALA A 357 25.24 -25.44 1.93
C ALA A 357 26.02 -25.79 0.65
N ASP A 358 26.11 -27.08 0.34
CA ASP A 358 26.76 -27.58 -0.87
C ASP A 358 25.97 -27.23 -2.13
N LEU A 359 24.64 -27.22 -2.00
CA LEU A 359 23.68 -26.66 -2.96
C LEU A 359 22.86 -25.55 -2.30
N GLU A 360 22.88 -24.38 -2.91
CA GLU A 360 22.25 -23.16 -2.41
C GLU A 360 21.30 -22.59 -3.46
N LEU A 361 20.03 -22.41 -3.12
CA LEU A 361 19.00 -21.90 -4.03
C LEU A 361 18.38 -20.61 -3.49
N ASP A 362 18.78 -19.45 -4.03
CA ASP A 362 18.12 -18.18 -3.70
C ASP A 362 16.80 -18.09 -4.49
N VAL A 363 15.72 -17.65 -3.86
CA VAL A 363 14.34 -17.66 -4.38
C VAL A 363 13.68 -16.31 -4.13
N ASP A 364 13.00 -15.80 -5.16
CA ASP A 364 12.14 -14.62 -5.09
C ASP A 364 10.90 -14.82 -5.98
N MET A 365 9.88 -13.98 -5.82
CA MET A 365 8.64 -14.08 -6.60
C MET A 365 8.00 -12.72 -6.89
N GLU A 366 7.23 -12.67 -7.97
CA GLU A 366 6.38 -11.54 -8.30
C GLU A 366 4.91 -11.93 -8.21
N SER A 367 4.09 -11.05 -7.61
CA SER A 367 2.67 -11.33 -7.41
C SER A 367 1.79 -10.09 -7.45
N PHE A 368 0.53 -10.27 -7.84
CA PHE A 368 -0.55 -9.34 -7.50
C PHE A 368 -1.08 -9.72 -6.13
N LEU A 369 -1.28 -8.72 -5.25
CA LEU A 369 -1.71 -8.95 -3.87
C LEU A 369 -2.95 -9.87 -3.74
N GLU A 370 -3.85 -9.83 -4.71
CA GLU A 370 -5.12 -10.56 -4.69
C GLU A 370 -5.27 -11.62 -5.78
N ASP A 371 -4.49 -11.53 -6.87
CA ASP A 371 -4.77 -12.27 -8.11
C ASP A 371 -3.84 -13.46 -8.35
N GLY A 372 -2.66 -13.52 -7.71
CA GLY A 372 -1.74 -14.67 -7.86
C GLY A 372 -0.26 -14.29 -7.91
N ALA A 373 0.61 -15.30 -7.80
CA ALA A 373 2.04 -15.17 -8.07
C ALA A 373 2.35 -15.57 -9.52
N TYR A 374 2.64 -14.60 -10.39
CA TYR A 374 2.86 -14.86 -11.82
C TYR A 374 4.26 -15.34 -12.16
N LEU A 375 5.25 -15.14 -11.28
CA LEU A 375 6.64 -15.52 -11.51
C LEU A 375 7.29 -15.98 -10.21
N TRP A 376 7.95 -17.14 -10.26
CA TRP A 376 8.94 -17.59 -9.28
C TRP A 376 10.31 -17.62 -9.94
N GLY A 377 11.26 -16.90 -9.35
CA GLY A 377 12.66 -16.88 -9.77
C GLY A 377 13.52 -17.67 -8.81
N THR A 378 14.54 -18.33 -9.35
CA THR A 378 15.55 -19.03 -8.56
C THR A 378 16.94 -18.77 -9.10
N TYR A 379 17.95 -18.78 -8.24
CA TYR A 379 19.35 -18.74 -8.65
C TYR A 379 20.14 -19.83 -7.91
N LEU A 380 20.64 -20.81 -8.66
CA LEU A 380 21.40 -21.93 -8.10
C LEU A 380 22.88 -21.57 -7.96
N THR A 381 23.41 -21.72 -6.75
CA THR A 381 24.84 -21.62 -6.41
C THR A 381 25.26 -22.77 -5.50
N GLY A 382 26.55 -22.82 -5.15
CA GLY A 382 27.09 -23.79 -4.21
C GLY A 382 28.33 -24.51 -4.76
N PRO A 383 29.23 -24.98 -3.88
CA PRO A 383 30.47 -25.64 -4.30
C PRO A 383 30.22 -26.95 -5.07
N ALA A 384 29.15 -27.69 -4.78
CA ALA A 384 28.86 -28.97 -5.42
C ALA A 384 28.11 -28.86 -6.76
N VAL A 385 27.70 -27.64 -7.18
CA VAL A 385 26.88 -27.46 -8.40
C VAL A 385 27.57 -28.04 -9.63
N ALA A 386 28.83 -27.67 -9.88
CA ALA A 386 29.57 -28.14 -11.04
C ALA A 386 29.89 -29.64 -10.95
N GLU A 387 30.23 -30.14 -9.76
CA GLU A 387 30.56 -31.55 -9.51
C GLU A 387 29.37 -32.48 -9.75
N LEU A 388 28.16 -32.00 -9.50
CA LEU A 388 26.92 -32.71 -9.78
C LEU A 388 26.45 -32.58 -11.24
N GLY A 389 27.22 -31.91 -12.11
CA GLY A 389 26.85 -31.67 -13.50
C GLY A 389 25.68 -30.69 -13.66
N LEU A 390 25.40 -29.89 -12.63
CA LEU A 390 24.39 -28.84 -12.67
C LEU A 390 25.01 -27.54 -13.20
N THR A 391 24.16 -26.66 -13.73
CA THR A 391 24.57 -25.32 -14.16
C THR A 391 24.13 -24.30 -13.12
N SER A 392 25.08 -23.50 -12.62
CA SER A 392 24.76 -22.33 -11.80
C SER A 392 24.10 -21.26 -12.66
N GLY A 393 23.09 -20.58 -12.12
CA GLY A 393 22.41 -19.49 -12.83
C GLY A 393 20.96 -19.31 -12.44
N TYR A 394 20.36 -18.30 -13.05
CA TYR A 394 18.97 -17.96 -12.87
C TYR A 394 18.04 -18.90 -13.64
N ARG A 395 16.91 -19.24 -13.03
CA ARG A 395 15.82 -19.98 -13.64
C ARG A 395 14.47 -19.43 -13.19
N ALA A 396 13.67 -19.02 -14.16
CA ALA A 396 12.31 -18.52 -13.97
C ALA A 396 11.25 -19.60 -14.21
N PHE A 397 10.17 -19.52 -13.45
CA PHE A 397 8.94 -20.27 -13.61
C PHE A 397 7.78 -19.26 -13.67
N VAL A 398 7.26 -19.03 -14.87
CA VAL A 398 6.39 -17.89 -15.16
C VAL A 398 5.11 -18.33 -15.85
N SER A 399 4.03 -17.62 -15.53
CA SER A 399 2.80 -17.61 -16.32
C SER A 399 2.71 -16.31 -17.12
N TRP A 400 2.43 -16.42 -18.43
CA TRP A 400 2.21 -15.26 -19.31
C TRP A 400 0.73 -15.06 -19.65
N ASN A 401 -0.17 -15.56 -18.80
CA ASN A 401 -1.60 -15.36 -18.92
C ASN A 401 -2.04 -14.27 -17.94
N PRO A 402 -2.97 -13.38 -18.32
CA PRO A 402 -3.54 -12.44 -17.35
C PRO A 402 -4.10 -13.18 -16.12
N LEU A 403 -3.68 -12.76 -14.93
CA LEU A 403 -4.12 -13.38 -13.68
C LEU A 403 -5.50 -12.88 -13.25
N PRO A 404 -6.30 -13.71 -12.55
CA PRO A 404 -6.03 -15.11 -12.18
C PRO A 404 -6.16 -16.09 -13.35
N ASP A 405 -5.25 -17.07 -13.46
CA ASP A 405 -5.31 -18.12 -14.47
C ASP A 405 -4.80 -19.47 -13.92
N GLN A 406 -5.21 -20.59 -14.51
CA GLN A 406 -4.77 -21.93 -14.08
C GLN A 406 -3.29 -22.19 -14.37
N ASP A 407 -2.70 -21.50 -15.35
CA ASP A 407 -1.28 -21.60 -15.68
C ASP A 407 -0.37 -21.13 -14.53
N GLU A 408 -0.87 -20.29 -13.60
CA GLU A 408 -0.22 -19.98 -12.32
C GLU A 408 0.16 -21.28 -11.57
N GLY A 409 -0.78 -22.22 -11.50
CA GLY A 409 -0.58 -23.50 -10.82
C GLY A 409 0.48 -24.37 -11.52
N ARG A 410 0.54 -24.37 -12.86
CA ARG A 410 1.58 -25.08 -13.61
C ARG A 410 2.96 -24.51 -13.29
N ALA A 411 3.11 -23.19 -13.39
CA ALA A 411 4.38 -22.52 -13.11
C ALA A 411 4.88 -22.83 -11.69
N PHE A 412 3.98 -22.78 -10.71
CA PHE A 412 4.30 -23.14 -9.32
C PHE A 412 4.69 -24.61 -9.13
N ALA A 413 3.95 -25.55 -9.74
CA ALA A 413 4.26 -26.97 -9.65
C ALA A 413 5.63 -27.30 -10.27
N GLU A 414 6.01 -26.63 -11.36
CA GLU A 414 7.34 -26.76 -11.96
C GLU A 414 8.46 -26.22 -11.06
N PHE A 415 8.25 -25.06 -10.44
CA PHE A 415 9.15 -24.49 -9.43
C PHE A 415 9.34 -25.46 -8.27
N TRP A 416 8.24 -25.96 -7.70
CA TRP A 416 8.28 -26.87 -6.56
C TRP A 416 9.01 -28.18 -6.88
N ARG A 417 8.75 -28.75 -8.06
CA ARG A 417 9.44 -29.95 -8.54
C ARG A 417 10.94 -29.72 -8.69
N TYR A 418 11.36 -28.57 -9.20
CA TYR A 418 12.78 -28.23 -9.33
C TYR A 418 13.46 -28.11 -7.96
N LEU A 419 12.86 -27.37 -7.02
CA LEU A 419 13.35 -27.25 -5.65
C LEU A 419 13.47 -28.61 -4.97
N THR A 420 12.44 -29.46 -5.10
CA THR A 420 12.41 -30.80 -4.50
C THR A 420 13.47 -31.72 -5.12
N ALA A 421 13.64 -31.69 -6.44
CA ALA A 421 14.68 -32.47 -7.11
C ALA A 421 16.09 -32.12 -6.64
N LEU A 422 16.38 -30.83 -6.36
CA LEU A 422 17.67 -30.42 -5.80
C LEU A 422 17.87 -30.93 -4.37
N ARG A 423 16.82 -30.90 -3.54
CA ARG A 423 16.84 -31.45 -2.17
C ARG A 423 17.12 -32.94 -2.16
N GLU A 424 16.39 -33.69 -2.99
CA GLU A 424 16.56 -35.13 -3.13
C GLU A 424 17.94 -35.50 -3.67
N LEU A 425 18.45 -34.76 -4.66
CA LEU A 425 19.78 -34.96 -5.19
C LEU A 425 20.86 -34.72 -4.13
N ALA A 426 20.76 -33.63 -3.35
CA ALA A 426 21.68 -33.37 -2.25
C ALA A 426 21.66 -34.52 -1.24
N ALA A 427 20.47 -34.92 -0.78
CA ALA A 427 20.31 -36.02 0.18
C ALA A 427 20.88 -37.35 -0.36
N ALA A 428 20.60 -37.70 -1.61
CA ALA A 428 21.10 -38.92 -2.26
C ALA A 428 22.62 -38.96 -2.38
N ARG A 429 23.29 -37.79 -2.35
CA ARG A 429 24.75 -37.65 -2.41
C ARG A 429 25.39 -37.37 -1.06
N GLY A 430 24.62 -37.34 0.03
CA GLY A 430 25.11 -36.99 1.37
C GLY A 430 25.56 -35.52 1.49
N LEU A 431 25.04 -34.66 0.63
CA LEU A 431 25.35 -33.23 0.57
C LEU A 431 24.26 -32.41 1.28
N SER A 432 24.64 -31.21 1.73
CA SER A 432 23.73 -30.25 2.33
C SER A 432 23.00 -29.42 1.28
N PHE A 433 21.75 -29.04 1.58
CA PHE A 433 20.94 -28.14 0.75
C PHE A 433 20.34 -27.03 1.62
N ALA A 434 20.35 -25.81 1.10
CA ALA A 434 19.63 -24.68 1.66
C ALA A 434 19.00 -23.84 0.55
N ALA A 435 17.77 -23.40 0.76
CA ALA A 435 17.09 -22.41 -0.05
C ALA A 435 16.87 -21.14 0.76
N PHE A 436 17.03 -19.99 0.12
CA PHE A 436 17.04 -18.68 0.75
C PHE A 436 15.97 -17.81 0.12
N CYS A 437 15.20 -17.10 0.93
CA CYS A 437 14.38 -15.97 0.50
C CYS A 437 14.81 -14.72 1.25
N TYR A 438 14.42 -13.56 0.74
CA TYR A 438 14.62 -12.35 1.50
C TYR A 438 13.76 -12.32 2.76
N SER A 439 12.46 -12.66 2.71
CA SER A 439 11.58 -12.57 3.87
C SER A 439 10.41 -13.56 3.78
N ARG A 440 10.46 -14.66 4.55
CA ARG A 440 9.49 -15.78 4.50
C ARG A 440 8.03 -15.35 4.54
N SER A 441 7.73 -14.28 5.28
CA SER A 441 6.37 -13.73 5.38
C SER A 441 5.73 -13.40 4.03
N ALA A 442 6.54 -13.00 3.04
CA ALA A 442 6.08 -12.75 1.68
C ALA A 442 5.87 -14.07 0.95
N GLU A 443 6.90 -14.90 0.79
CA GLU A 443 6.87 -16.10 -0.05
C GLU A 443 5.96 -17.19 0.49
N GLU A 444 5.93 -17.39 1.81
CA GLU A 444 5.10 -18.45 2.42
C GLU A 444 3.61 -18.25 2.18
N ARG A 445 3.16 -16.99 2.02
CA ARG A 445 1.77 -16.72 1.68
C ARG A 445 1.39 -17.43 0.37
N TRP A 446 2.23 -17.32 -0.65
CA TRP A 446 1.95 -17.91 -1.96
C TRP A 446 2.32 -19.40 -2.00
N LEU A 447 3.43 -19.82 -1.37
CA LEU A 447 3.76 -21.24 -1.20
C LEU A 447 2.59 -22.05 -0.64
N ARG A 448 1.86 -21.48 0.35
CA ARG A 448 0.74 -22.16 1.02
C ARG A 448 -0.60 -22.00 0.32
N SER A 449 -0.83 -20.88 -0.36
CA SER A 449 -2.13 -20.60 -0.98
C SER A 449 -2.27 -21.16 -2.40
N THR A 450 -1.19 -21.27 -3.17
CA THR A 450 -1.25 -21.80 -4.54
C THR A 450 -1.77 -23.26 -4.61
N PRO A 451 -1.36 -24.20 -3.73
CA PRO A 451 -1.95 -25.54 -3.67
C PRO A 451 -3.46 -25.58 -3.39
N VAL A 452 -3.95 -24.63 -2.60
CA VAL A 452 -5.39 -24.52 -2.27
C VAL A 452 -6.17 -23.94 -3.46
N ARG A 453 -5.54 -23.04 -4.22
CA ARG A 453 -6.15 -22.41 -5.41
C ARG A 453 -6.22 -23.35 -6.60
N TYR A 454 -5.25 -24.25 -6.75
CA TYR A 454 -5.10 -25.13 -7.92
C TYR A 454 -4.86 -26.60 -7.54
N PRO A 455 -5.75 -27.24 -6.77
CA PRO A 455 -5.53 -28.59 -6.27
C PRO A 455 -5.45 -29.66 -7.37
N ASP A 456 -6.07 -29.40 -8.52
CA ASP A 456 -6.16 -30.35 -9.64
C ASP A 456 -4.97 -30.28 -10.62
N VAL A 457 -4.00 -29.39 -10.39
CA VAL A 457 -2.80 -29.29 -11.25
C VAL A 457 -1.86 -30.45 -10.98
N VAL A 458 -1.45 -31.14 -12.05
CA VAL A 458 -0.52 -32.27 -11.97
C VAL A 458 0.83 -31.82 -11.39
N GLY A 459 1.31 -32.54 -10.37
CA GLY A 459 2.58 -32.24 -9.69
C GLY A 459 2.48 -31.13 -8.65
N MET A 460 1.28 -30.63 -8.35
CA MET A 460 1.05 -29.68 -7.26
C MET A 460 1.37 -30.34 -5.89
N PRO A 461 2.20 -29.72 -5.03
CA PRO A 461 2.41 -30.21 -3.68
C PRO A 461 1.19 -30.04 -2.80
N THR A 462 1.12 -30.85 -1.75
CA THR A 462 0.18 -30.66 -0.65
C THR A 462 0.61 -29.49 0.25
N VAL A 463 -0.36 -28.88 0.94
CA VAL A 463 -0.08 -27.87 1.97
C VAL A 463 0.78 -28.43 3.10
N ALA A 464 0.70 -29.74 3.36
CA ALA A 464 1.52 -30.42 4.36
C ALA A 464 3.00 -30.46 3.97
N GLU A 465 3.33 -30.85 2.72
CA GLU A 465 4.70 -30.87 2.21
C GLU A 465 5.33 -29.46 2.20
N ILE A 466 4.55 -28.43 1.83
CA ILE A 466 4.97 -27.03 1.93
C ILE A 466 5.28 -26.67 3.38
N SER A 467 4.40 -27.04 4.31
CA SER A 467 4.55 -26.74 5.73
C SER A 467 5.79 -27.41 6.33
N GLU A 468 6.05 -28.65 5.96
CA GLU A 468 7.24 -29.40 6.37
C GLU A 468 8.50 -28.71 5.87
N PHE A 469 8.57 -28.37 4.57
CA PHE A 469 9.72 -27.66 4.01
C PHE A 469 9.95 -26.30 4.68
N CYS A 470 8.91 -25.49 4.84
CA CYS A 470 9.04 -24.19 5.47
C CYS A 470 9.49 -24.32 6.94
N SER A 471 9.04 -25.35 7.66
CA SER A 471 9.45 -25.57 9.05
C SER A 471 10.84 -26.20 9.15
N SER A 472 11.36 -26.76 8.06
CA SER A 472 12.68 -27.35 8.00
C SER A 472 13.75 -26.27 8.10
N PRO A 473 14.95 -26.63 8.57
CA PRO A 473 16.04 -25.69 8.62
C PRO A 473 16.54 -25.35 7.19
N GLN A 474 16.16 -26.09 6.15
CA GLN A 474 16.58 -25.85 4.76
C GLN A 474 15.99 -24.56 4.15
N TRP A 475 14.97 -23.96 4.77
CA TRP A 475 14.35 -22.71 4.30
C TRP A 475 14.77 -21.53 5.16
N VAL A 476 15.70 -20.72 4.64
CA VAL A 476 16.40 -19.66 5.37
C VAL A 476 15.85 -18.29 5.01
N ASP A 477 15.61 -17.48 6.03
CA ASP A 477 15.06 -16.12 5.94
C ASP A 477 16.17 -15.09 6.16
N ILE A 478 16.65 -14.46 5.09
CA ILE A 478 17.74 -13.49 5.20
C ILE A 478 17.33 -12.24 5.99
N TYR A 479 16.07 -11.82 5.94
CA TYR A 479 15.55 -10.71 6.74
C TYR A 479 15.62 -11.04 8.24
N GLN A 480 15.24 -12.26 8.63
CA GLN A 480 15.34 -12.71 10.01
C GLN A 480 16.80 -12.83 10.47
N GLU A 481 17.70 -13.39 9.64
CA GLU A 481 19.14 -13.45 9.94
C GLU A 481 19.73 -12.05 10.18
N ILE A 482 19.35 -11.07 9.35
CA ILE A 482 19.75 -9.67 9.54
C ILE A 482 19.17 -9.10 10.83
N ARG A 483 17.89 -9.35 11.11
CA ARG A 483 17.20 -8.88 12.33
C ARG A 483 17.89 -9.38 13.58
N ASP A 484 18.30 -10.64 13.59
CA ASP A 484 18.86 -11.29 14.77
C ASP A 484 20.29 -10.85 15.03
N GLN A 485 21.08 -10.63 13.97
CA GLN A 485 22.52 -10.42 14.07
C GLN A 485 22.97 -8.96 13.92
N PHE A 486 22.09 -8.05 13.48
CA PHE A 486 22.43 -6.64 13.27
C PHE A 486 21.43 -5.67 13.92
N VAL A 487 21.92 -4.47 14.24
CA VAL A 487 21.11 -3.27 14.46
C VAL A 487 21.09 -2.47 13.16
N VAL A 488 19.89 -2.16 12.66
CA VAL A 488 19.67 -1.45 11.40
C VAL A 488 19.06 -0.08 11.70
N PRO A 489 19.80 1.04 11.52
CA PRO A 489 19.23 2.38 11.71
C PRO A 489 18.10 2.69 10.74
N GLY A 490 18.29 2.33 9.48
CA GLY A 490 17.35 2.63 8.39
C GLY A 490 16.29 1.56 8.16
N SER A 491 16.00 1.33 6.87
CA SER A 491 15.01 0.36 6.41
C SER A 491 15.63 -1.03 6.30
N MET A 492 15.00 -2.03 6.91
CA MET A 492 15.31 -3.45 6.67
C MET A 492 14.66 -3.98 5.38
N LYS A 493 14.69 -3.22 4.28
CA LYS A 493 14.15 -3.71 3.00
C LYS A 493 15.31 -4.11 2.11
N LEU A 494 15.11 -5.09 1.25
CA LEU A 494 16.15 -5.60 0.34
C LEU A 494 16.82 -4.48 -0.42
N LYS A 495 16.03 -3.58 -1.03
CA LYS A 495 16.51 -2.42 -1.79
C LYS A 495 17.30 -1.39 -0.97
N ALA A 496 17.14 -1.37 0.36
CA ALA A 496 17.93 -0.51 1.23
C ALA A 496 19.23 -1.16 1.70
N LEU A 497 19.28 -2.51 1.78
CA LEU A 497 20.42 -3.24 2.32
C LEU A 497 21.35 -3.80 1.24
N ALA A 498 20.82 -4.25 0.10
CA ALA A 498 21.64 -4.82 -0.97
C ALA A 498 22.76 -3.89 -1.49
N PRO A 499 22.59 -2.54 -1.49
CA PRO A 499 23.70 -1.63 -1.80
C PRO A 499 24.89 -1.75 -0.84
N VAL A 500 24.68 -2.16 0.42
CA VAL A 500 25.77 -2.45 1.38
C VAL A 500 26.61 -3.62 0.89
N ALA A 501 25.99 -4.59 0.24
CA ALA A 501 26.67 -5.69 -0.43
C ALA A 501 27.28 -5.30 -1.79
N GLY A 502 27.15 -4.04 -2.23
CA GLY A 502 27.62 -3.56 -3.52
C GLY A 502 26.70 -3.92 -4.70
N PHE A 503 25.45 -4.31 -4.42
CA PHE A 503 24.48 -4.66 -5.46
C PHE A 503 23.69 -3.43 -5.94
N GLY A 504 23.46 -3.34 -7.24
CA GLY A 504 22.59 -2.35 -7.87
C GLY A 504 21.70 -3.02 -8.91
N TRP A 505 20.43 -2.62 -8.95
CA TRP A 505 19.47 -3.12 -9.94
C TRP A 505 19.81 -2.60 -11.34
N ARG A 506 19.55 -3.41 -12.36
CA ARG A 506 19.74 -3.06 -13.78
C ARG A 506 18.70 -2.05 -14.26
N ASP A 507 17.49 -2.12 -13.71
CA ASP A 507 16.41 -1.19 -14.04
C ASP A 507 16.58 0.14 -13.28
N PRO A 508 16.37 1.31 -13.90
CA PRO A 508 16.43 2.60 -13.22
C PRO A 508 15.27 2.82 -12.24
N GLU A 509 14.15 2.12 -12.38
CA GLU A 509 12.95 2.25 -11.55
C GLU A 509 12.51 0.91 -10.95
N PRO A 510 13.37 0.24 -10.15
CA PRO A 510 13.09 -1.09 -9.64
C PRO A 510 12.01 -1.03 -8.55
N GLY A 511 10.90 -1.73 -8.74
CA GLY A 511 9.88 -1.84 -7.69
C GLY A 511 8.72 -2.76 -8.04
N GLY A 512 8.20 -3.47 -7.03
CA GLY A 512 7.09 -4.40 -7.21
C GLY A 512 5.79 -3.77 -7.75
N GLU A 513 5.59 -2.45 -7.57
CA GLU A 513 4.46 -1.77 -8.21
C GLU A 513 4.65 -1.59 -9.72
N ASN A 514 5.90 -1.37 -10.14
CA ASN A 514 6.24 -1.28 -11.55
C ASN A 514 6.26 -2.67 -12.20
N SER A 515 6.73 -3.71 -11.51
CA SER A 515 6.69 -5.09 -12.04
C SER A 515 5.26 -5.55 -12.35
N MET A 516 4.30 -5.23 -11.47
CA MET A 516 2.87 -5.42 -11.71
C MET A 516 2.36 -4.69 -12.96
N ALA A 517 2.83 -3.47 -13.22
CA ALA A 517 2.47 -2.71 -14.43
C ALA A 517 3.06 -3.35 -15.69
N TRP A 518 4.36 -3.66 -15.68
CA TRP A 518 5.04 -4.32 -16.79
C TRP A 518 4.39 -5.65 -17.12
N TYR A 519 3.97 -6.42 -16.12
CA TYR A 519 3.29 -7.69 -16.35
C TYR A 519 1.96 -7.52 -17.09
N ARG A 520 1.15 -6.54 -16.68
CA ARG A 520 -0.12 -6.23 -17.37
C ARG A 520 0.10 -5.81 -18.82
N ASP A 521 1.14 -5.02 -19.07
CA ASP A 521 1.52 -4.63 -20.42
C ASP A 521 2.04 -5.84 -21.22
N ALA A 522 2.74 -6.78 -20.56
CA ALA A 522 3.25 -8.00 -21.19
C ALA A 522 2.14 -8.95 -21.65
N VAL A 523 1.10 -9.17 -20.84
CA VAL A 523 0.05 -10.18 -21.10
C VAL A 523 -1.22 -9.61 -21.74
N GLY A 524 -1.30 -8.28 -21.90
CA GLY A 524 -2.49 -7.57 -22.37
C GLY A 524 -3.60 -7.48 -21.31
N ARG A 525 -4.58 -6.60 -21.53
CA ARG A 525 -5.72 -6.45 -20.61
C ARG A 525 -6.80 -7.48 -20.91
N VAL A 526 -7.28 -8.18 -19.89
CA VAL A 526 -8.58 -8.86 -19.98
C VAL A 526 -9.66 -7.80 -20.04
N SER A 527 -10.34 -7.71 -21.18
CA SER A 527 -11.51 -6.84 -21.32
C SER A 527 -12.68 -7.43 -20.52
N GLY A 528 -12.95 -6.87 -19.35
CA GLY A 528 -14.24 -6.97 -18.67
C GLY A 528 -14.43 -8.19 -17.76
N GLY A 529 -14.81 -7.91 -16.51
CA GLY A 529 -15.41 -8.90 -15.63
C GLY A 529 -16.74 -9.39 -16.22
N GLY A 530 -16.73 -10.58 -16.80
CA GLY A 530 -17.93 -11.21 -17.34
C GLY A 530 -17.57 -12.34 -18.28
N SER A 531 -17.65 -13.58 -17.76
CA SER A 531 -17.53 -14.86 -18.48
C SER A 531 -16.24 -15.09 -19.28
N VAL A 532 -15.63 -16.24 -19.02
CA VAL A 532 -14.54 -16.85 -19.80
C VAL A 532 -14.93 -16.88 -21.28
N GLY A 533 -14.36 -15.95 -22.05
CA GLY A 533 -14.56 -15.83 -23.49
C GLY A 533 -13.21 -15.86 -24.18
N ALA A 534 -12.94 -16.96 -24.88
CA ALA A 534 -11.75 -17.18 -25.71
C ALA A 534 -11.69 -16.16 -26.86
N GLY A 535 -11.11 -14.99 -26.61
CA GLY A 535 -10.57 -14.09 -27.63
C GLY A 535 -9.08 -14.40 -27.87
N PRO A 536 -8.50 -14.02 -29.03
CA PRO A 536 -7.07 -14.24 -29.29
C PRO A 536 -6.25 -13.54 -28.20
N ILE A 537 -5.44 -14.31 -27.47
CA ILE A 537 -4.40 -13.77 -26.59
C ILE A 537 -3.47 -12.97 -27.51
N GLU A 538 -3.43 -11.64 -27.35
CA GLU A 538 -2.43 -10.84 -28.03
C GLU A 538 -1.03 -11.41 -27.72
N PRO A 539 -0.09 -11.41 -28.67
CA PRO A 539 1.23 -11.96 -28.42
C PRO A 539 1.87 -11.25 -27.23
N VAL A 540 2.45 -12.02 -26.31
CA VAL A 540 3.14 -11.50 -25.13
C VAL A 540 4.17 -10.45 -25.56
N ASP A 541 4.10 -9.24 -24.99
CA ASP A 541 5.12 -8.22 -25.24
C ASP A 541 6.45 -8.69 -24.63
N ARG A 542 7.39 -9.05 -25.51
CA ARG A 542 8.70 -9.60 -25.14
C ARG A 542 9.58 -8.58 -24.43
N VAL A 543 9.44 -7.29 -24.72
CA VAL A 543 10.23 -6.24 -24.07
C VAL A 543 9.84 -6.14 -22.60
N MET A 544 8.53 -6.16 -22.31
CA MET A 544 8.03 -6.14 -20.94
C MET A 544 8.31 -7.48 -20.23
N ALA A 545 8.13 -8.60 -20.91
CA ALA A 545 8.47 -9.92 -20.37
C ALA A 545 9.94 -10.01 -19.94
N ASP A 546 10.88 -9.61 -20.81
CA ASP A 546 12.32 -9.61 -20.50
C ASP A 546 12.68 -8.61 -19.40
N ARG A 547 11.94 -7.50 -19.28
CA ARG A 547 12.13 -6.52 -18.20
C ARG A 547 11.74 -7.11 -16.84
N ILE A 548 10.61 -7.81 -16.76
CA ILE A 548 10.13 -8.47 -15.52
C ILE A 548 11.09 -9.59 -15.10
N LEU A 549 11.53 -10.42 -16.04
CA LEU A 549 12.49 -11.50 -15.76
C LEU A 549 13.81 -10.95 -15.21
N ARG A 550 14.33 -9.86 -15.79
CA ARG A 550 15.54 -9.19 -15.26
C ARG A 550 15.31 -8.58 -13.88
N TYR A 551 14.15 -7.97 -13.65
CA TYR A 551 13.83 -7.41 -12.34
C TYR A 551 13.78 -8.47 -11.24
N ASN A 552 13.11 -9.59 -11.50
CA ASN A 552 13.04 -10.69 -10.56
C ASN A 552 14.40 -11.38 -10.38
N GLU A 553 15.16 -11.58 -11.45
CA GLU A 553 16.56 -12.05 -11.35
C GLU A 553 17.40 -11.10 -10.48
N ASP A 554 17.21 -9.78 -10.57
CA ASP A 554 17.90 -8.81 -9.70
C ASP A 554 17.51 -8.95 -8.23
N ASP A 555 16.23 -9.15 -7.90
CA ASP A 555 15.79 -9.34 -6.51
C ASP A 555 16.35 -10.68 -5.94
N VAL A 556 16.45 -11.75 -6.74
CA VAL A 556 17.17 -12.99 -6.35
C VAL A 556 18.66 -12.74 -6.14
N LEU A 557 19.33 -12.07 -7.08
CA LEU A 557 20.76 -11.76 -7.00
C LEU A 557 21.10 -10.80 -5.86
N ALA A 558 20.21 -9.87 -5.52
CA ALA A 558 20.35 -8.97 -4.38
C ALA A 558 20.37 -9.76 -3.05
N THR A 559 19.50 -10.77 -2.93
CA THR A 559 19.45 -11.67 -1.77
C THR A 559 20.75 -12.49 -1.68
N LEU A 560 21.20 -13.07 -2.79
CA LEU A 560 22.49 -13.76 -2.89
C LEU A 560 23.66 -12.86 -2.49
N ALA A 561 23.70 -11.62 -2.98
CA ALA A 561 24.75 -10.66 -2.69
C ALA A 561 24.81 -10.31 -1.20
N LEU A 562 23.66 -10.09 -0.56
CA LEU A 562 23.55 -9.87 0.88
C LEU A 562 24.05 -11.08 1.67
N ARG A 563 23.58 -12.28 1.32
CA ARG A 563 24.00 -13.52 1.96
C ARG A 563 25.52 -13.71 1.92
N ARG A 564 26.14 -13.48 0.76
CA ARG A 564 27.61 -13.51 0.61
C ARG A 564 28.30 -12.43 1.43
N TRP A 565 27.78 -11.20 1.39
CA TRP A 565 28.32 -10.11 2.20
C TRP A 565 28.30 -10.43 3.70
N MET A 566 27.22 -11.02 4.21
CA MET A 566 27.12 -11.42 5.62
C MET A 566 28.20 -12.43 6.01
N THR A 567 28.51 -13.41 5.14
CA THR A 567 29.56 -14.40 5.40
C THR A 567 30.98 -13.83 5.24
N GLU A 568 31.22 -13.02 4.21
CA GLU A 568 32.58 -12.70 3.76
C GLU A 568 33.05 -11.29 4.19
N ARG A 569 32.11 -10.37 4.41
CA ARG A 569 32.39 -8.92 4.49
C ARG A 569 31.68 -8.21 5.63
N ALA A 570 30.92 -8.91 6.48
CA ALA A 570 30.26 -8.29 7.63
C ALA A 570 31.25 -7.60 8.61
N GLY A 571 32.51 -8.03 8.63
CA GLY A 571 33.59 -7.37 9.39
C GLY A 571 33.87 -5.91 8.99
N GLN A 572 33.32 -5.43 7.88
CA GLN A 572 33.47 -4.05 7.39
C GLN A 572 32.60 -3.04 8.14
N VAL A 573 31.63 -3.50 8.93
CA VAL A 573 30.78 -2.63 9.77
C VAL A 573 31.11 -2.85 11.24
N PRO A 574 30.97 -1.82 12.10
CA PRO A 574 31.33 -1.95 13.50
C PRO A 574 30.41 -2.92 14.24
N THR A 575 30.90 -3.44 15.35
CA THR A 575 30.09 -4.07 16.38
C THR A 575 29.40 -3.03 17.26
N VAL A 576 28.40 -3.44 18.02
CA VAL A 576 27.76 -2.59 19.03
C VAL A 576 28.79 -2.08 20.04
N ALA A 577 29.69 -2.95 20.51
CA ALA A 577 30.72 -2.58 21.47
C ALA A 577 31.70 -1.52 20.92
N GLU A 578 32.13 -1.66 19.67
CA GLU A 578 32.98 -0.67 18.99
C GLU A 578 32.25 0.69 18.87
N LEU A 579 30.98 0.68 18.45
CA LEU A 579 30.20 1.91 18.28
C LEU A 579 29.83 2.59 19.61
N GLU A 580 29.75 1.84 20.70
CA GLU A 580 29.44 2.39 22.02
C GLU A 580 30.66 2.88 22.80
N ALA A 581 31.87 2.44 22.41
CA ALA A 581 33.13 2.92 22.97
C ALA A 581 33.53 4.32 22.45
N ASP A 582 33.07 4.67 21.24
CA ASP A 582 33.17 6.00 20.63
C ASP A 582 32.04 6.95 21.11
#